data_AF-A0A0D2L8L7-F1
#
_entry.id   AF-A0A0D2L8L7-F1
#
_cell.length_a   1.000
_cell.length_b   1.000
_cell.length_c   1.000
_cell.angle_alpha   90.00
_cell.angle_beta   90.00
_cell.angle_gamma   90.00
#
_symmetry.space_group_name_H-M   'P 1'
#
loop_
_entity.id
_entity.type
_entity.pdbx_description
1 polymer ?
#
loop_
_entity_poly.entity_id
_entity_poly.type
_entity_poly.pdbx_seq_one_letter_code
_entity_poly.pdbx_strand_id
1 'polypeptide(L)' 'MTRQKNEIANGARLENASWRTWWKQRNKLKTISPETLNWCVCLRGWLVE' A
#
# COMPACT_ATOMS: atom_id res chain seq x y z
N MET A 1 -4.58 2.17 14.91
CA MET A 1 -3.92 1.06 15.63
C MET A 1 -5.03 0.27 16.34
N THR A 2 -5.77 -0.57 15.60
CA THR A 2 -6.95 -1.27 16.13
C THR A 2 -6.53 -2.32 17.16
N ARG A 3 -7.23 -2.40 18.29
CA ARG A 3 -6.87 -3.27 19.42
C ARG A 3 -6.78 -4.77 19.07
N GLN A 4 -7.38 -5.18 17.95
CA GLN A 4 -7.49 -6.57 17.49
C GLN A 4 -6.38 -7.02 16.53
N LYS A 5 -5.42 -6.15 16.20
CA LYS A 5 -4.33 -6.44 15.25
C LYS A 5 -3.47 -7.67 15.62
N ASN A 6 -3.44 -8.04 16.90
CA ASN A 6 -2.67 -9.18 17.44
C ASN A 6 -3.53 -10.44 17.63
N GLU A 7 -4.85 -10.26 17.69
CA GLU A 7 -5.84 -11.35 17.82
C GLU A 7 -6.12 -12.01 16.47
N ILE A 8 -5.96 -11.25 15.38
CA ILE A 8 -6.17 -11.70 14.02
C ILE A 8 -4.82 -12.11 13.43
N ALA A 9 -4.72 -13.34 12.93
CA ALA A 9 -3.55 -13.78 12.16
C ALA A 9 -3.30 -12.81 11.00
N ASN A 10 -2.06 -12.31 10.87
CA ASN A 10 -1.69 -11.24 9.93
C ASN A 10 -2.44 -9.90 10.12
N GLY A 11 -2.96 -9.59 11.31
CA GLY A 11 -3.72 -8.35 11.56
C GLY A 11 -2.96 -7.06 11.24
N ALA A 12 -1.63 -7.05 11.35
CA ALA A 12 -0.80 -5.93 10.88
C ALA A 12 -0.90 -5.72 9.35
N ARG A 13 -0.93 -6.80 8.55
CA ARG A 13 -1.10 -6.73 7.09
C ARG A 13 -2.51 -6.28 6.72
N LEU A 14 -3.51 -6.73 7.48
CA LEU A 14 -4.89 -6.30 7.30
C LEU A 14 -5.03 -4.80 7.56
N GLU A 15 -4.47 -4.31 8.67
CA GLU A 15 -4.48 -2.87 8.98
C GLU A 15 -3.80 -2.06 7.85
N ASN A 16 -2.63 -2.51 7.36
CA ASN A 16 -1.97 -1.89 6.21
C ASN A 16 -2.85 -1.87 4.95
N ALA A 17 -3.52 -2.99 4.63
CA ALA A 17 -4.44 -3.07 3.49
C ALA A 17 -5.64 -2.12 3.65
N SER A 18 -6.19 -1.99 4.86
CA SER A 18 -7.26 -1.04 5.18
C SER A 18 -6.82 0.41 4.95
N TRP A 19 -5.63 0.79 5.44
CA TRP A 19 -5.09 2.13 5.22
C TRP A 19 -4.85 2.44 3.74
N ARG A 20 -4.24 1.52 2.99
CA ARG A 20 -4.03 1.69 1.53
C ARG A 20 -5.36 1.87 0.79
N THR A 21 -6.37 1.09 1.17
CA THR A 21 -7.70 1.16 0.58
C THR A 21 -8.39 2.49 0.90
N TRP A 22 -8.35 2.92 2.17
CA TRP A 22 -8.93 4.19 2.60
C TRP A 22 -8.27 5.39 1.92
N TRP A 23 -6.93 5.42 1.86
CA TRP A 23 -6.19 6.52 1.22
C TRP A 23 -6.48 6.60 -0.28
N LYS A 24 -6.58 5.44 -0.95
CA LYS A 24 -6.96 5.34 -2.35
C LYS A 24 -8.35 5.92 -2.62
N GLN A 25 -9.32 5.56 -1.78
CA GLN A 25 -10.70 6.06 -1.89
C GLN A 25 -10.76 7.58 -1.62
N ARG A 26 -10.12 8.04 -0.54
CA ARG A 26 -10.07 9.46 -0.17
C ARG A 26 -9.51 10.33 -1.28
N ASN A 27 -8.41 9.90 -1.91
CA ASN A 27 -7.71 10.68 -2.93
C ASN A 27 -8.17 10.34 -4.35
N LYS A 28 -9.20 9.49 -4.51
CA LYS A 28 -9.72 9.03 -5.82
C LYS A 28 -8.61 8.52 -6.75
N LEU A 29 -7.62 7.82 -6.19
CA LEU A 29 -6.44 7.35 -6.94
C LEU A 29 -6.84 6.23 -7.88
N LYS A 30 -6.41 6.33 -9.14
CA LYS A 30 -6.63 5.31 -10.16
C LYS A 30 -5.73 4.10 -9.90
N THR A 31 -6.24 2.91 -10.20
CA THR A 31 -5.40 1.71 -10.28
C THR A 31 -4.58 1.79 -11.56
N ILE A 32 -3.25 1.77 -11.43
CA ILE A 32 -2.32 1.77 -12.55
C ILE A 32 -1.91 0.31 -12.77
N SER A 33 -1.91 -0.17 -14.01
CA SER A 33 -1.46 -1.54 -14.28
C SER A 33 0.07 -1.63 -14.15
N PRO A 34 0.61 -2.76 -13.72
CA PRO A 34 2.06 -2.96 -13.64
C PRO A 34 2.77 -2.72 -14.98
N GLU A 35 2.13 -3.02 -16.11
CA GLU A 35 2.68 -2.84 -17.45
C GLU A 35 2.85 -1.37 -17.85
N THR A 36 2.05 -0.48 -17.27
CA THR A 36 2.11 0.97 -17.54
C THR A 36 3.01 1.72 -16.55
N LEU A 37 3.57 1.03 -15.56
CA LEU A 37 4.46 1.60 -14.56
C LEU A 37 5.93 1.52 -15.04
N ASN A 38 6.64 2.64 -15.06
CA ASN A 38 8.09 2.62 -15.35
C ASN A 38 8.87 2.07 -14.14
N TRP A 39 9.14 0.77 -14.17
CA TRP A 39 9.83 0.04 -13.10
C TRP A 39 11.23 0.57 -12.79
N CYS A 40 11.99 1.02 -13.79
CA CYS A 40 13.34 1.52 -13.61
C CYS A 40 13.37 2.81 -12.77
N VAL A 41 12.38 3.67 -12.93
CA VAL A 41 12.24 4.89 -12.12
C VAL A 41 11.79 4.55 -10.70
N CYS A 42 10.85 3.61 -10.56
CA CYS A 42 10.39 3.15 -9.25
C CYS A 42 11.56 2.59 -8.44
N LEU A 43 12.31 1.62 -8.99
CA LEU A 43 13.45 0.99 -8.32
C LEU A 43 14.56 1.98 -7.96
N ARG A 44 14.83 2.96 -8.83
CA ARG A 44 15.88 3.96 -8.58
C ARG A 44 15.53 4.90 -7.43
N GLY A 45 14.24 5.19 -7.18
CA GLY A 45 13.81 5.97 -6.01
C GLY A 45 14.04 5.25 -4.67
N TRP A 46 14.11 3.92 -4.66
CA TRP A 46 14.36 3.10 -3.45
C TRP A 46 15.84 2.81 -3.19
N LEU A 47 16.71 3.15 -4.13
CA LEU A 47 18.18 2.96 -4.03
C LEU A 47 18.92 4.25 -3.66
N VAL A 48 18.21 5.38 -3.54
CA VAL A 48 18.79 6.70 -3.23
C VAL A 48 18.44 7.15 -1.79
N GLU A 49 17.94 6.23 -0.97
CA GLU A 49 17.83 6.40 0.49
C GLU A 49 18.81 5.47 1.21
#